data_AF-A0A7R9WDK2-F1
#
_entry.id   AF-A0A7R9WDK2-F1
#
_cell.length_a   1.000
_cell.length_b   1.000
_cell.length_c   1.000
_cell.angle_alpha   90.00
_cell.angle_beta   90.00
_cell.angle_gamma   90.00
#
_symmetry.space_group_name_H-M   'P 1'
#
loop_
_entity.id
_entity.type
_entity.pdbx_description
1 polymer ?
#
loop_
_entity_poly.entity_id
_entity_poly.type
_entity_poly.pdbx_seq_one_letter_code
_entity_poly.pdbx_strand_id
1 'polypeptide(L)'
;ILTTHSMEECEALCPLIGIMAGGKLRCLGSAQRLKFRYGKGFQVEVKVREVAEVDEDYVSILKSLSEQVGVATTVDNIEEGSAATESTLLNLDQVLSALQALTGDDYLSAMIMPDNPSGHVIHKAATSEVGVTMDEVASFCVEELRIKAVIDFFASVYPKSVLRERQETKARYEVPSDGLKISGLFGTIEENKELLRLADYGVSPTTLE
;
A
#
# COMPACT_ATOMS: atom_id res chain seq x y z
N ILE A 1 43.60 1.89 5.64
CA ILE A 1 42.58 0.99 6.23
C ILE A 1 41.62 1.88 6.97
N LEU A 2 40.35 1.90 6.55
CA LEU A 2 39.30 2.67 7.21
C LEU A 2 38.62 1.74 8.23
N THR A 3 38.42 2.20 9.46
CA THR A 3 37.67 1.50 10.49
C THR A 3 36.50 2.39 10.90
N THR A 4 35.28 1.90 10.68
CA THR A 4 34.05 2.59 11.08
C THR A 4 33.08 1.55 11.62
N HIS A 5 32.08 2.03 12.35
CA HIS A 5 30.94 1.25 12.79
C HIS A 5 29.77 1.38 11.80
N SER A 6 29.83 2.34 10.87
CA SER A 6 28.80 2.54 9.85
C SER A 6 29.03 1.64 8.65
N MET A 7 28.07 0.77 8.37
CA MET A 7 28.10 -0.06 7.18
C MET A 7 27.90 0.77 5.89
N GLU A 8 27.16 1.88 5.99
CA GLU A 8 26.86 2.77 4.87
C GLU A 8 28.12 3.52 4.38
N GLU A 9 28.95 4.01 5.31
CA GLU A 9 30.25 4.60 4.99
C GLU A 9 31.21 3.58 4.35
N CYS A 10 31.21 2.34 4.86
CA CYS A 10 32.04 1.26 4.31
C CYS A 10 31.64 0.92 2.88
N GLU A 11 30.34 0.86 2.59
CA GLU A 11 29.83 0.53 1.26
C GLU A 11 30.11 1.63 0.24
N ALA A 12 30.02 2.90 0.65
CA ALA A 12 30.29 4.03 -0.23
C ALA A 12 31.78 4.18 -0.60
N LEU A 13 32.69 3.88 0.34
CA LEU A 13 34.11 4.22 0.19
C LEU A 13 35.04 3.02 -0.07
N CYS A 14 34.61 1.80 0.28
CA CYS A 14 35.51 0.64 0.29
C CYS A 14 35.05 -0.47 -0.68
N PRO A 15 35.95 -0.96 -1.57
CA PRO A 15 35.63 -2.10 -2.45
C PRO A 15 35.60 -3.45 -1.69
N LEU A 16 36.27 -3.51 -0.53
CA LEU A 16 36.36 -4.71 0.31
C LEU A 16 36.17 -4.31 1.77
N ILE A 17 35.30 -5.05 2.46
CA ILE A 17 34.91 -4.82 3.85
C ILE A 17 35.30 -6.04 4.67
N GLY A 18 35.90 -5.80 5.82
CA GLY A 18 36.21 -6.81 6.84
C GLY A 18 35.43 -6.53 8.12
N ILE A 19 34.61 -7.47 8.57
CA ILE A 19 33.83 -7.34 9.80
C ILE A 19 34.58 -8.04 10.94
N MET A 20 34.86 -7.32 12.00
CA MET A 20 35.60 -7.80 13.18
C MET A 20 34.68 -7.76 14.41
N ALA A 21 34.62 -8.86 15.17
CA ALA A 21 33.81 -8.94 16.37
C ALA A 21 34.52 -9.77 17.45
N GLY A 22 34.65 -9.22 18.66
CA GLY A 22 35.37 -9.86 19.77
C GLY A 22 36.87 -10.01 19.51
N GLY A 23 37.49 -9.03 18.85
CA GLY A 23 38.93 -9.04 18.55
C GLY A 23 39.36 -10.03 17.47
N LYS A 24 38.41 -10.66 16.76
CA LYS A 24 38.69 -11.61 15.67
C LYS A 24 37.98 -11.18 14.39
N LEU A 25 38.66 -11.33 13.25
CA LEU A 25 38.06 -11.10 11.93
C LEU A 25 37.04 -12.22 11.65
N ARG A 26 35.78 -11.85 11.47
CA ARG A 26 34.67 -12.79 11.25
C ARG A 26 34.44 -13.06 9.77
N CYS A 27 34.47 -12.03 8.95
CA CYS A 27 34.27 -12.18 7.51
C CYS A 27 34.92 -11.05 6.72
N LEU A 28 35.19 -11.35 5.44
CA LEU A 28 35.85 -10.47 4.48
C LEU A 28 35.19 -10.66 3.11
N GLY A 29 34.85 -9.56 2.44
CA GLY A 29 34.28 -9.57 1.09
C GLY A 29 33.79 -8.19 0.65
N SER A 30 33.27 -8.09 -0.57
CA SER A 30 32.55 -6.91 -1.01
C SER A 30 31.25 -6.73 -0.21
N ALA A 31 30.70 -5.51 -0.18
CA ALA A 31 29.41 -5.23 0.44
C ALA A 31 28.32 -6.18 -0.06
N GLN A 32 28.22 -6.39 -1.37
CA GLN A 32 27.27 -7.33 -1.98
C GLN A 32 27.44 -8.77 -1.46
N ARG A 33 28.67 -9.28 -1.35
CA ARG A 33 28.91 -10.66 -0.88
C ARG A 33 28.56 -10.83 0.60
N LEU A 34 28.82 -9.79 1.41
CA LEU A 34 28.44 -9.76 2.81
C LEU A 34 26.92 -9.71 2.97
N LYS A 35 26.22 -8.86 2.19
CA LYS A 35 24.75 -8.76 2.20
C LYS A 35 24.11 -10.07 1.75
N PHE A 36 24.68 -10.73 0.76
CA PHE A 36 24.18 -12.04 0.32
C PHE A 36 24.41 -13.15 1.38
N ARG A 37 25.54 -13.14 2.08
CA ARG A 37 25.89 -14.20 3.06
C ARG A 37 25.27 -13.98 4.43
N TYR A 38 25.07 -12.74 4.84
CA TYR A 38 24.65 -12.38 6.20
C TYR A 38 23.43 -11.45 6.24
N GLY A 39 22.89 -11.03 5.09
CA GLY A 39 21.65 -10.26 5.02
C GLY A 39 20.46 -11.11 5.44
N LYS A 40 19.60 -10.53 6.27
CA LYS A 40 18.48 -11.23 6.93
C LYS A 40 17.24 -11.34 6.03
N GLY A 41 17.16 -10.56 4.94
CA GLY A 41 16.02 -10.59 4.04
C GLY A 41 16.12 -9.58 2.88
N PHE A 42 14.95 -9.29 2.33
CA PHE A 42 14.72 -8.28 1.31
C PHE A 42 13.75 -7.24 1.85
N GLN A 43 14.02 -5.98 1.55
CA GLN A 43 13.08 -4.90 1.73
C GLN A 43 12.32 -4.71 0.42
N VAL A 44 11.00 -4.65 0.51
CA VAL A 44 10.12 -4.45 -0.62
C VAL A 44 9.32 -3.18 -0.37
N GLU A 45 9.43 -2.22 -1.28
CA GLU A 45 8.63 -1.01 -1.27
C GLU A 45 7.63 -1.09 -2.42
N VAL A 46 6.36 -0.86 -2.14
CA VAL A 46 5.27 -0.88 -3.13
C VAL A 46 4.49 0.41 -3.05
N LYS A 47 4.18 1.00 -4.20
CA LYS A 47 3.29 2.14 -4.34
C LYS A 47 2.08 1.72 -5.19
N VAL A 48 0.90 1.82 -4.61
CA VAL A 48 -0.38 1.61 -5.32
C VAL A 48 -0.66 2.81 -6.24
N ARG A 49 -1.31 2.55 -7.37
CA ARG A 49 -1.75 3.58 -8.32
C ARG A 49 -2.85 4.44 -7.70
N GLU A 50 -2.73 5.75 -7.89
CA GLU A 50 -3.74 6.74 -7.52
C GLU A 50 -5.04 6.45 -8.28
N VAL A 51 -6.17 6.85 -7.68
CA VAL A 51 -7.49 6.57 -8.24
C VAL A 51 -7.74 7.48 -9.43
N ALA A 52 -8.12 6.90 -10.56
CA ALA A 52 -8.66 7.64 -11.69
C ALA A 52 -10.14 7.31 -11.86
N GLU A 53 -10.95 8.29 -12.25
CA GLU A 53 -12.40 8.13 -12.49
C GLU A 53 -12.71 7.09 -13.59
N VAL A 54 -11.72 6.76 -14.42
CA VAL A 54 -11.81 5.79 -15.52
C VAL A 54 -11.50 4.36 -15.08
N ASP A 55 -11.02 4.16 -13.85
CA ASP A 55 -10.66 2.82 -13.37
C ASP A 55 -11.92 1.95 -13.12
N GLU A 56 -11.88 0.69 -13.55
CA GLU A 56 -13.01 -0.25 -13.43
C GLU A 56 -13.43 -0.49 -11.98
N ASP A 57 -12.48 -0.52 -11.03
CA ASP A 57 -12.76 -0.68 -9.61
C ASP A 57 -13.47 0.55 -9.03
N TYR A 58 -13.05 1.76 -9.41
CA TYR A 58 -13.75 3.00 -9.04
C TYR A 58 -15.20 3.01 -9.50
N VAL A 59 -15.45 2.72 -10.78
CA VAL A 59 -16.81 2.69 -11.34
C VAL A 59 -17.67 1.63 -10.67
N SER A 60 -17.10 0.45 -10.36
CA SER A 60 -17.83 -0.62 -9.68
C SER A 60 -18.23 -0.26 -8.25
N ILE A 61 -17.35 0.43 -7.52
CA ILE A 61 -17.58 0.86 -6.14
C ILE A 61 -18.59 2.00 -6.11
N LEU A 62 -18.44 3.00 -6.98
CA LEU A 62 -19.43 4.08 -7.11
C LEU A 62 -20.83 3.55 -7.40
N LYS A 63 -20.94 2.60 -8.33
CA LYS A 63 -22.22 1.97 -8.66
C LYS A 63 -22.83 1.28 -7.43
N SER A 64 -22.02 0.47 -6.74
CA SER A 64 -22.46 -0.23 -5.53
C SER A 64 -22.88 0.73 -4.41
N LEU A 65 -22.14 1.83 -4.20
CA LEU A 65 -22.49 2.86 -3.23
C LEU A 65 -23.80 3.58 -3.61
N SER A 66 -24.00 3.90 -4.89
CA SER A 66 -25.22 4.55 -5.38
C SER A 66 -26.47 3.69 -5.17
N GLU A 67 -26.36 2.37 -5.39
CA GLU A 67 -27.45 1.41 -5.19
C GLU A 67 -27.84 1.28 -3.71
N GLN A 68 -26.87 1.32 -2.79
CA GLN A 68 -27.11 1.17 -1.35
C GLN A 68 -27.71 2.41 -0.69
N VAL A 69 -27.34 3.60 -1.15
CA VAL A 69 -27.88 4.87 -0.61
C VAL A 69 -29.31 5.12 -1.12
N GLY A 70 -29.80 4.35 -2.09
CA GLY A 70 -31.15 4.47 -2.63
C GLY A 70 -31.32 5.69 -3.54
N VAL A 71 -30.23 6.18 -4.12
CA VAL A 71 -30.24 7.24 -5.12
C VAL A 71 -30.42 6.60 -6.48
N ALA A 72 -31.55 6.85 -7.12
CA ALA A 72 -31.82 6.38 -8.48
C ALA A 72 -30.94 7.15 -9.48
N THR A 73 -29.72 6.70 -9.73
CA THR A 73 -28.90 7.20 -10.83
C THR A 73 -29.46 6.63 -12.13
N THR A 74 -30.06 7.49 -12.96
CA THR A 74 -30.37 7.19 -14.37
C THR A 74 -29.06 7.06 -15.14
N VAL A 75 -28.40 5.90 -15.05
CA VAL A 75 -27.23 5.55 -15.86
C VAL A 75 -27.73 5.09 -17.23
N ASP A 76 -28.22 6.01 -18.06
CA ASP A 76 -28.56 5.72 -19.46
C ASP A 76 -28.21 6.83 -20.46
N ASN A 77 -27.60 7.96 -20.07
CA ASN A 77 -27.20 8.98 -21.05
C ASN A 77 -25.83 9.58 -20.75
N ILE A 78 -24.78 8.99 -21.31
CA ILE A 78 -23.51 9.68 -21.58
C ILE A 78 -23.57 10.11 -23.04
N GLU A 79 -24.26 11.22 -23.32
CA GLU A 79 -23.99 12.04 -24.50
C GLU A 79 -23.88 13.50 -24.04
N GLU A 80 -22.66 14.01 -24.20
CA GLU A 80 -22.23 15.41 -24.30
C GLU A 80 -22.99 16.50 -23.50
N GLY A 81 -22.29 17.03 -22.49
CA GLY A 81 -22.36 18.45 -22.15
C GLY A 81 -23.20 18.80 -20.93
N SER A 82 -22.49 19.22 -19.87
CA SER A 82 -22.97 20.13 -18.83
C SER A 82 -24.31 19.74 -18.17
N ALA A 83 -24.26 18.89 -17.16
CA ALA A 83 -25.29 18.87 -16.12
C ALA A 83 -24.61 18.69 -14.77
N ALA A 84 -24.89 19.61 -13.85
CA ALA A 84 -24.49 19.52 -12.46
C ALA A 84 -25.00 18.20 -11.89
N THR A 85 -24.10 17.23 -11.70
CA THR A 85 -24.35 16.07 -10.86
C THR A 85 -24.71 16.65 -9.50
N GLU A 86 -25.97 16.50 -9.06
CA GLU A 86 -26.32 16.78 -7.68
C GLU A 86 -25.37 15.93 -6.83
N SER A 87 -24.38 16.57 -6.22
CA SER A 87 -23.43 15.92 -5.34
C SER A 87 -24.23 15.48 -4.13
N THR A 88 -24.73 14.24 -4.15
CA THR A 88 -25.42 13.65 -3.00
C THR A 88 -24.47 13.67 -1.82
N LEU A 89 -24.80 14.50 -0.84
CA LEU A 89 -24.04 14.67 0.39
C LEU A 89 -24.49 13.59 1.37
N LEU A 90 -23.52 12.78 1.82
CA LEU A 90 -23.72 11.66 2.70
C LEU A 90 -23.37 12.06 4.14
N ASN A 91 -24.21 11.66 5.08
CA ASN A 91 -23.92 11.76 6.51
C ASN A 91 -23.13 10.52 6.99
N LEU A 92 -22.44 10.65 8.13
CA LEU A 92 -21.60 9.57 8.69
C LEU A 92 -22.32 8.21 8.78
N ASP A 93 -23.57 8.15 9.25
CA ASP A 93 -24.33 6.90 9.35
C ASP A 93 -24.59 6.24 7.99
N GLN A 94 -24.84 7.04 6.95
CA GLN A 94 -25.07 6.54 5.59
C GLN A 94 -23.76 6.00 4.99
N VAL A 95 -22.65 6.69 5.23
CA VAL A 95 -21.31 6.23 4.80
C VAL A 95 -20.99 4.90 5.46
N LEU A 96 -21.09 4.80 6.79
CA LEU A 96 -20.76 3.56 7.50
C LEU A 96 -21.62 2.38 7.05
N SER A 97 -22.92 2.61 6.85
CA SER A 97 -23.84 1.57 6.36
C SER A 97 -23.49 1.11 4.93
N ALA A 98 -23.19 2.06 4.04
CA ALA A 98 -22.82 1.75 2.67
C ALA A 98 -21.49 0.98 2.58
N LEU A 99 -20.52 1.32 3.42
CA LEU A 99 -19.23 0.63 3.50
C LEU A 99 -19.36 -0.80 4.00
N GLN A 100 -20.15 -1.02 5.05
CA GLN A 100 -20.38 -2.35 5.58
C GLN A 100 -21.10 -3.24 4.55
N ALA A 101 -22.01 -2.68 3.76
CA ALA A 101 -22.65 -3.38 2.66
C ALA A 101 -21.68 -3.69 1.51
N LEU A 102 -20.71 -2.80 1.24
CA LEU A 102 -19.75 -2.93 0.16
C LEU A 102 -18.72 -4.04 0.42
N THR A 103 -18.12 -4.09 1.61
CA THR A 103 -17.05 -5.06 1.91
C THR A 103 -17.55 -6.28 2.66
N GLY A 104 -18.73 -6.21 3.29
CA GLY A 104 -19.26 -7.27 4.16
C GLY A 104 -18.44 -7.46 5.43
N ASP A 105 -17.48 -6.58 5.71
CA ASP A 105 -16.61 -6.60 6.88
C ASP A 105 -16.42 -5.19 7.46
N ASP A 106 -15.88 -5.12 8.67
CA ASP A 106 -15.71 -3.85 9.38
C ASP A 106 -14.39 -3.13 9.00
N TYR A 107 -13.71 -3.55 7.93
CA TYR A 107 -12.38 -3.03 7.59
C TYR A 107 -12.43 -1.54 7.22
N LEU A 108 -13.29 -1.15 6.27
CA LEU A 108 -13.38 0.25 5.83
C LEU A 108 -14.00 1.13 6.92
N SER A 109 -15.00 0.63 7.64
CA SER A 109 -15.60 1.37 8.78
C SER A 109 -14.58 1.63 9.89
N ALA A 110 -13.66 0.70 10.16
CA ALA A 110 -12.60 0.90 11.13
C ALA A 110 -11.54 1.92 10.68
N MET A 111 -11.42 2.18 9.37
CA MET A 111 -10.50 3.20 8.87
C MET A 111 -11.07 4.62 9.01
N ILE A 112 -12.40 4.78 8.98
CA ILE A 112 -13.09 6.07 9.17
C ILE A 112 -13.23 6.37 10.67
N MET A 113 -12.09 6.63 11.30
CA MET A 113 -11.98 7.07 12.69
C MET A 113 -11.23 8.40 12.77
N PRO A 114 -11.50 9.24 13.78
CA PRO A 114 -10.84 10.54 13.92
C PRO A 114 -9.33 10.42 14.17
N ASP A 115 -8.89 9.30 14.75
CA ASP A 115 -7.47 9.06 15.06
C ASP A 115 -6.69 8.41 13.90
N ASN A 116 -7.37 8.03 12.80
CA ASN A 116 -6.73 7.40 11.66
C ASN A 116 -6.39 8.45 10.59
N PRO A 117 -5.11 8.63 10.21
CA PRO A 117 -4.72 9.64 9.23
C PRO A 117 -5.37 9.44 7.86
N SER A 118 -5.60 8.19 7.44
CA SER A 118 -6.22 7.89 6.14
C SER A 118 -7.71 8.25 6.11
N GLY A 119 -8.46 7.95 7.17
CA GLY A 119 -9.92 8.15 7.19
C GLY A 119 -10.39 9.43 7.86
N HIS A 120 -9.51 10.19 8.52
CA HIS A 120 -9.89 11.41 9.24
C HIS A 120 -10.54 12.46 8.33
N VAL A 121 -10.08 12.60 7.08
CA VAL A 121 -10.65 13.57 6.12
C VAL A 121 -12.13 13.28 5.88
N ILE A 122 -12.46 12.02 5.64
CA ILE A 122 -13.84 11.58 5.38
C ILE A 122 -14.67 11.60 6.65
N HIS A 123 -14.11 11.15 7.78
CA HIS A 123 -14.80 11.23 9.06
C HIS A 123 -15.19 12.69 9.39
N LYS A 124 -14.25 13.63 9.21
CA LYS A 124 -14.49 15.05 9.44
C LYS A 124 -15.52 15.63 8.47
N ALA A 125 -15.44 15.28 7.18
CA ALA A 125 -16.39 15.72 6.17
C ALA A 125 -17.80 15.17 6.44
N ALA A 126 -17.92 13.88 6.75
CA ALA A 126 -19.18 13.21 7.02
C ALA A 126 -19.83 13.62 8.36
N THR A 127 -19.07 14.19 9.29
CA THR A 127 -19.57 14.77 10.56
C THR A 127 -19.91 16.27 10.43
N SER A 128 -19.50 16.91 9.33
CA SER A 128 -19.80 18.32 9.06
C SER A 128 -21.26 18.52 8.63
N GLU A 129 -21.80 19.73 8.81
CA GLU A 129 -23.13 20.12 8.30
C GLU A 129 -23.23 20.05 6.76
N VAL A 130 -22.10 20.02 6.08
CA VAL A 130 -22.01 19.89 4.61
C VAL A 130 -22.11 18.43 4.16
N GLY A 131 -21.73 17.45 4.98
CA GLY A 131 -21.62 16.04 4.57
C GLY A 131 -20.43 15.77 3.65
N VAL A 132 -20.30 14.51 3.20
CA VAL A 132 -19.23 14.05 2.29
C VAL A 132 -19.81 13.64 0.94
N THR A 133 -19.08 13.91 -0.15
CA THR A 133 -19.53 13.52 -1.49
C THR A 133 -19.30 12.03 -1.75
N MET A 134 -20.10 11.45 -2.65
CA MET A 134 -19.97 10.04 -3.01
C MET A 134 -18.63 9.75 -3.70
N ASP A 135 -18.10 10.71 -4.48
CA ASP A 135 -16.78 10.60 -5.12
C ASP A 135 -15.64 10.53 -4.10
N GLU A 136 -15.69 11.34 -3.03
CA GLU A 136 -14.69 11.30 -1.94
C GLU A 136 -14.73 9.94 -1.22
N VAL A 137 -15.93 9.44 -0.92
CA VAL A 137 -16.10 8.12 -0.28
C VAL A 137 -15.60 7.01 -1.21
N ALA A 138 -15.99 7.03 -2.48
CA ALA A 138 -15.59 6.01 -3.44
C ALA A 138 -14.07 6.00 -3.68
N SER A 139 -13.46 7.18 -3.83
CA SER A 139 -12.01 7.31 -4.00
C SER A 139 -11.27 6.66 -2.83
N PHE A 140 -11.67 6.97 -1.60
CA PHE A 140 -11.09 6.36 -0.42
C PHE A 140 -11.30 4.85 -0.34
N CYS A 141 -12.49 4.36 -0.66
CA CYS A 141 -12.76 2.93 -0.69
C CYS A 141 -11.79 2.22 -1.64
N VAL A 142 -11.60 2.77 -2.83
CA VAL A 142 -10.69 2.21 -3.83
C VAL A 142 -9.26 2.18 -3.30
N GLU A 143 -8.76 3.29 -2.74
CA GLU A 143 -7.40 3.36 -2.20
C GLU A 143 -7.17 2.32 -1.09
N GLU A 144 -8.09 2.26 -0.14
CA GLU A 144 -8.00 1.35 1.00
C GLU A 144 -8.14 -0.13 0.59
N LEU A 145 -9.02 -0.43 -0.37
CA LEU A 145 -9.19 -1.79 -0.88
C LEU A 145 -8.01 -2.25 -1.73
N ARG A 146 -7.42 -1.37 -2.54
CA ARG A 146 -6.18 -1.68 -3.28
C ARG A 146 -5.03 -1.98 -2.31
N ILE A 147 -4.88 -1.19 -1.24
CA ILE A 147 -3.86 -1.44 -0.21
C ILE A 147 -4.15 -2.75 0.54
N LYS A 148 -5.42 -3.03 0.87
CA LYS A 148 -5.81 -4.30 1.48
C LYS A 148 -5.44 -5.48 0.59
N ALA A 149 -5.69 -5.40 -0.72
CA ALA A 149 -5.31 -6.45 -1.66
C ALA A 149 -3.78 -6.70 -1.66
N VAL A 150 -2.97 -5.64 -1.54
CA VAL A 150 -1.52 -5.77 -1.36
C VAL A 150 -1.17 -6.47 -0.05
N ILE A 151 -1.80 -6.09 1.06
CA ILE A 151 -1.58 -6.74 2.37
C ILE A 151 -1.91 -8.23 2.31
N ASP A 152 -3.07 -8.58 1.74
CA ASP A 152 -3.53 -9.96 1.60
C ASP A 152 -2.63 -10.77 0.66
N PHE A 153 -2.12 -10.14 -0.41
CA PHE A 153 -1.11 -10.74 -1.29
C PHE A 153 0.19 -11.06 -0.55
N PHE A 154 0.74 -10.12 0.22
CA PHE A 154 1.96 -10.39 0.99
C PHE A 154 1.73 -11.43 2.08
N ALA A 155 0.58 -11.41 2.76
CA ALA A 155 0.23 -12.42 3.77
C ALA A 155 0.09 -13.83 3.18
N SER A 156 -0.41 -13.95 1.94
CA SER A 156 -0.60 -15.24 1.26
C SER A 156 0.68 -15.77 0.60
N VAL A 157 1.38 -14.93 -0.16
CA VAL A 157 2.58 -15.32 -0.92
C VAL A 157 3.83 -15.37 -0.04
N TYR A 158 3.94 -14.43 0.91
CA TYR A 158 5.09 -14.32 1.82
C TYR A 158 4.61 -14.28 3.29
N PRO A 159 4.15 -15.39 3.87
CA PRO A 159 3.53 -15.40 5.21
C PRO A 159 4.45 -14.94 6.36
N LYS A 160 5.77 -14.98 6.14
CA LYS A 160 6.77 -14.49 7.10
C LYS A 160 7.17 -13.04 6.86
N SER A 161 6.57 -12.37 5.88
CA SER A 161 6.79 -10.96 5.63
C SER A 161 6.23 -10.12 6.76
N VAL A 162 6.88 -8.98 7.02
CA VAL A 162 6.47 -8.04 8.06
C VAL A 162 6.24 -6.69 7.40
N LEU A 163 5.03 -6.13 7.55
CA LEU A 163 4.75 -4.75 7.20
C LEU A 163 5.50 -3.84 8.18
N ARG A 164 6.50 -3.11 7.68
CA ARG A 164 7.33 -2.20 8.50
C ARG A 164 6.76 -0.81 8.55
N GLU A 165 6.24 -0.34 7.42
CA GLU A 165 5.77 1.02 7.27
C GLU A 165 4.63 1.06 6.27
N ARG A 166 3.61 1.87 6.57
CA ARG A 166 2.51 2.20 5.67
C ARG A 166 2.29 3.70 5.73
N GLN A 167 2.30 4.34 4.57
CA GLN A 167 1.99 5.76 4.40
C GLN A 167 1.05 5.89 3.20
N GLU A 168 -0.24 6.11 3.46
CA GLU A 168 -1.28 6.24 2.42
C GLU A 168 -1.22 5.07 1.41
N THR A 169 -0.80 5.35 0.17
CA THR A 169 -0.69 4.42 -0.96
C THR A 169 0.66 3.68 -1.04
N LYS A 170 1.59 3.96 -0.12
CA LYS A 170 2.90 3.32 -0.04
C LYS A 170 2.96 2.35 1.13
N ALA A 171 3.51 1.17 0.87
CA ALA A 171 3.79 0.19 1.90
C ALA A 171 5.21 -0.37 1.75
N ARG A 172 5.85 -0.62 2.89
CA ARG A 172 7.18 -1.21 2.98
C ARG A 172 7.13 -2.49 3.77
N TYR A 173 7.57 -3.56 3.13
CA TYR A 173 7.64 -4.90 3.69
C TYR A 173 9.09 -5.33 3.88
N GLU A 174 9.30 -6.15 4.89
CA GLU A 174 10.52 -6.93 5.04
C GLU A 174 10.17 -8.41 4.82
N VAL A 175 10.81 -9.04 3.84
CA VAL A 175 10.59 -10.43 3.47
C VAL A 175 11.86 -11.23 3.80
N PRO A 176 11.80 -12.24 4.68
CA PRO A 176 12.95 -13.07 5.03
C PRO A 176 13.54 -13.78 3.81
N SER A 177 14.86 -13.97 3.82
CA SER A 177 15.56 -14.52 2.66
C SER A 177 15.37 -16.03 2.48
N ASP A 178 14.97 -16.80 3.50
CA ASP A 178 14.59 -18.25 3.56
C ASP A 178 14.75 -19.11 2.26
N GLY A 179 15.91 -19.06 1.61
CA GLY A 179 16.13 -19.68 0.29
C GLY A 179 15.51 -18.96 -0.92
N LEU A 180 14.75 -17.89 -0.69
CA LEU A 180 14.19 -17.01 -1.71
C LEU A 180 15.28 -16.20 -2.41
N LYS A 181 15.24 -16.18 -3.74
CA LYS A 181 16.09 -15.32 -4.55
C LYS A 181 15.37 -14.00 -4.80
N ILE A 182 16.13 -12.90 -4.79
CA ILE A 182 15.63 -11.57 -5.14
C ILE A 182 14.92 -11.55 -6.51
N SER A 183 15.42 -12.32 -7.48
CA SER A 183 14.82 -12.44 -8.81
C SER A 183 13.47 -13.14 -8.79
N GLY A 184 13.28 -14.11 -7.89
CA GLY A 184 11.99 -14.78 -7.70
C GLY A 184 10.98 -13.82 -7.09
N LEU A 185 11.40 -13.08 -6.05
CA LEU A 185 10.54 -12.09 -5.41
C LEU A 185 10.14 -10.97 -6.37
N PHE A 186 11.09 -10.44 -7.15
CA PHE A 186 10.82 -9.47 -8.20
C PHE A 186 9.84 -10.03 -9.24
N GLY A 187 10.09 -11.24 -9.75
CA GLY A 187 9.23 -11.89 -10.74
C GLY A 187 7.79 -12.05 -10.25
N THR A 188 7.59 -12.51 -9.02
CA THR A 188 6.25 -12.68 -8.46
C THR A 188 5.51 -11.35 -8.27
N ILE A 189 6.20 -10.27 -7.90
CA ILE A 189 5.57 -8.94 -7.80
C ILE A 189 5.23 -8.40 -9.19
N GLU A 190 6.15 -8.54 -10.16
CA GLU A 190 5.94 -8.10 -11.54
C GLU A 190 4.74 -8.81 -12.19
N GLU A 191 4.62 -10.12 -12.01
CA GLU A 191 3.49 -10.93 -12.51
C GLU A 191 2.13 -10.48 -11.94
N ASN A 192 2.12 -9.90 -10.73
CA ASN A 192 0.90 -9.45 -10.05
C ASN A 192 0.73 -7.92 -10.07
N LYS A 193 1.60 -7.17 -10.76
CA LYS A 193 1.63 -5.71 -10.74
C LYS A 193 0.30 -5.07 -11.17
N GLU A 194 -0.26 -5.54 -12.28
CA GLU A 194 -1.53 -5.03 -12.83
C GLU A 194 -2.72 -5.45 -11.96
N LEU A 195 -2.74 -6.70 -11.47
CA LEU A 195 -3.79 -7.20 -10.59
C LEU A 195 -3.86 -6.43 -9.27
N LEU A 196 -2.69 -6.09 -8.70
CA LEU A 196 -2.57 -5.31 -7.47
C LEU A 196 -2.64 -3.79 -7.70
N ARG A 197 -2.82 -3.34 -8.95
CA ARG A 197 -2.86 -1.92 -9.34
C ARG A 197 -1.64 -1.14 -8.82
N LEU A 198 -0.43 -1.71 -8.91
CA LEU A 198 0.79 -1.04 -8.47
C LEU A 198 1.26 0.00 -9.51
N ALA A 199 1.54 1.22 -9.04
CA ALA A 199 2.20 2.24 -9.85
C ALA A 199 3.71 1.94 -9.96
N ASP A 200 4.33 1.65 -8.83
CA ASP A 200 5.77 1.40 -8.74
C ASP A 200 6.08 0.41 -7.62
N TYR A 201 7.22 -0.27 -7.73
CA TYR A 201 7.75 -1.09 -6.67
C TYR A 201 9.27 -1.19 -6.74
N GLY A 202 9.89 -1.37 -5.59
CA GLY A 202 11.33 -1.55 -5.43
C GLY A 202 11.63 -2.75 -4.55
N VAL A 203 12.67 -3.50 -4.91
CA VAL A 203 13.18 -4.60 -4.10
C VAL A 203 14.66 -4.36 -3.85
N SER A 204 15.06 -4.32 -2.59
CA SER A 204 16.44 -4.16 -2.17
C SER A 204 16.83 -5.18 -1.10
N PRO A 205 18.10 -5.60 -1.01
CA PRO A 205 18.57 -6.39 0.12
C PRO A 205 18.51 -5.54 1.40
N THR A 206 18.11 -6.13 2.53
CA THR A 206 18.21 -5.46 3.84
C THR A 206 19.66 -5.09 4.15
N THR A 207 19.86 -3.99 4.86
CA THR A 207 21.18 -3.56 5.35
C THR A 207 21.75 -4.57 6.35
N LEU A 208 23.08 -4.61 6.44
CA LEU A 208 23.79 -5.36 7.48
C LEU A 208 23.90 -4.46 8.71
N GLU A 209 22.83 -4.36 9.49
CA GLU A 209 22.85 -3.82 10.85
C GLU A 209 22.47 -4.90 11.90
#